data_AF-A0A3R8TLP9-F1
#
_entry.id   AF-A0A3R8TLP9-F1
#
_cell.length_a   1.000
_cell.length_b   1.000
_cell.length_c   1.000
_cell.angle_alpha   90.00
_cell.angle_beta   90.00
_cell.angle_gamma   90.00
#
_symmetry.space_group_name_H-M   'P 1'
#
loop_
_entity.id
_entity.type
_entity.pdbx_description
1 polymer ?
#
loop_
_entity_poly.entity_id
_entity_poly.type
_entity_poly.pdbx_seq_one_letter_code
_entity_poly.pdbx_strand_id
1 'polypeptide(L)'
;MNNNDLVAKLWKLCDNLRDGGVSYQNYVNELASLLFLKMCKETGQEADYLPEGYRWDDLKSRIGQEQLQFYRKMLVHLGEDKKKLVQAVFHNVSTTITEPKQITELVSNMDSLDWYSGTRGKSRDDFGDMYEGLLQKNANETKSGAGQYFTPRPLIKTIIHLLKPQPREVVQDPAAGTAGFLIEADRYVKSQTNDLDDLDGDTQDFQIHRAFIGLELVPGTRRLALMNCLLHDIEGNLDHGGAIRLGNTLGSDGENLPQADIVATNPPFGSAAGTNITRTFVHPTSNKQLCFMQHIIETLRPGGRAAVVVPDNVLFEGGKGTDIRRDLMDKCHLHTILRLPTGIFYAQGVKTNVLFFTKGTVANPHQDKNCTDDVWVYDLRTNMPSFGKRTPFTEQHLQPFETVYGEDPHGLSPRTEGEWSFNAEESEVADSEENKNTDQHQATSRWRKFSREWIHSAKSDSLDISWLKDKDSIDADSLPEPDVLAAEAMGELVQALGELDALMRELGAGDEADAQRQLLNEAFGEVKA
;
A
#
# COMPACT_ATOMS: atom_id res chain seq x y z
N MET A 1 14.24 5.54 24.61
CA MET A 1 12.91 5.08 24.16
C MET A 1 12.95 4.81 22.67
N ASN A 2 12.80 3.56 22.25
CA ASN A 2 12.68 3.27 20.81
C ASN A 2 11.34 3.82 20.30
N ASN A 3 11.24 4.20 19.02
CA ASN A 3 10.04 4.75 18.37
C ASN A 3 8.79 3.90 18.66
N ASN A 4 8.94 2.58 18.81
CA ASN A 4 7.89 1.65 19.21
C ASN A 4 7.24 1.95 20.58
N ASP A 5 8.00 2.38 21.58
CA ASP A 5 7.47 2.69 22.92
C ASP A 5 6.62 3.95 22.90
N LEU A 6 7.05 4.95 22.11
CA LEU A 6 6.36 6.22 22.00
C LEU A 6 5.10 6.10 21.14
N VAL A 7 5.15 5.33 20.05
CA VAL A 7 3.96 4.93 19.29
C VAL A 7 2.98 4.16 20.16
N ALA A 8 3.44 3.30 21.07
CA ALA A 8 2.57 2.63 22.04
C ALA A 8 1.93 3.62 23.03
N LYS A 9 2.67 4.62 23.52
CA LYS A 9 2.11 5.68 24.38
C LYS A 9 1.09 6.54 23.64
N LEU A 10 1.40 6.99 22.43
CA LEU A 10 0.47 7.75 21.58
C LEU A 10 -0.78 6.94 21.25
N TRP A 11 -0.62 5.64 20.98
CA TRP A 11 -1.76 4.76 20.76
C TRP A 11 -2.64 4.60 22.00
N LYS A 12 -2.08 4.62 23.22
CA LYS A 12 -2.88 4.68 24.45
C LYS A 12 -3.66 5.99 24.56
N LEU A 13 -3.16 7.10 24.00
CA LEU A 13 -3.93 8.35 23.94
C LEU A 13 -5.15 8.23 23.02
N CYS A 14 -5.15 7.29 22.07
CA CYS A 14 -6.35 6.97 21.30
C CYS A 14 -7.47 6.36 22.15
N ASP A 15 -7.19 5.78 23.34
CA ASP A 15 -8.25 5.31 24.23
C ASP A 15 -9.14 6.47 24.70
N ASN A 16 -8.55 7.65 24.98
CA ASN A 16 -9.30 8.87 25.30
C ASN A 16 -10.18 9.33 24.12
N LEU A 17 -9.68 9.19 22.89
CA LEU A 17 -10.45 9.50 21.68
C LEU A 17 -11.61 8.53 21.49
N ARG A 18 -11.42 7.24 21.79
CA ARG A 18 -12.48 6.22 21.76
C ARG A 18 -13.60 6.56 22.71
N ASP A 19 -13.25 6.90 23.95
CA ASP A 19 -14.22 7.22 24.99
C ASP A 19 -14.94 8.55 24.67
N GLY A 20 -14.30 9.46 23.93
CA GLY A 20 -14.88 10.70 23.41
C GLY A 20 -15.73 10.59 22.13
N GLY A 21 -16.00 9.37 21.65
CA GLY A 21 -16.87 9.10 20.50
C GLY A 21 -16.19 9.15 19.12
N VAL A 22 -14.86 9.21 19.07
CA VAL A 22 -14.11 9.22 17.80
C VAL A 22 -13.97 7.79 17.26
N SER A 23 -14.20 7.61 15.96
CA SER A 23 -14.00 6.32 15.29
C SER A 23 -12.51 5.99 15.10
N TYR A 24 -12.16 4.70 15.02
CA TYR A 24 -10.78 4.26 14.80
C TYR A 24 -10.11 4.89 13.57
N GLN A 25 -10.87 5.12 12.50
CA GLN A 25 -10.37 5.74 11.27
C GLN A 25 -10.01 7.22 11.48
N ASN A 26 -10.67 7.90 12.43
CA ASN A 26 -10.45 9.31 12.71
C ASN A 26 -9.36 9.57 13.75
N TYR A 27 -8.90 8.57 14.51
CA TYR A 27 -7.81 8.76 15.49
C TYR A 27 -6.56 9.34 14.89
N VAL A 28 -6.15 8.79 13.75
CA VAL A 28 -4.94 9.28 13.05
C VAL A 28 -5.18 10.71 12.61
N ASN A 29 -6.35 11.07 12.09
CA ASN A 29 -6.65 12.44 11.69
C ASN A 29 -6.58 13.45 12.86
N GLU A 30 -7.11 13.09 14.04
CA GLU A 30 -7.03 13.93 15.23
C GLU A 30 -5.58 14.06 15.72
N LEU A 31 -4.90 12.93 15.89
CA LEU A 31 -3.53 12.89 16.37
C LEU A 31 -2.59 13.60 15.40
N ALA A 32 -2.75 13.43 14.08
CA ALA A 32 -1.92 14.07 13.08
C ALA A 32 -1.96 15.59 13.18
N SER A 33 -3.16 16.15 13.39
CA SER A 33 -3.36 17.59 13.59
C SER A 33 -2.59 18.10 14.80
N LEU A 34 -2.74 17.43 15.93
CA LEU A 34 -2.12 17.83 17.19
C LEU A 34 -0.61 17.59 17.19
N LEU A 35 -0.16 16.48 16.60
CA LEU A 35 1.26 16.16 16.41
C LEU A 35 1.93 17.21 15.55
N PHE A 36 1.30 17.64 14.47
CA PHE A 36 1.83 18.71 13.62
C PHE A 36 2.02 20.02 14.39
N LEU A 37 1.00 20.44 15.15
CA LEU A 37 1.09 21.66 15.97
C LEU A 37 2.19 21.55 17.03
N LYS A 38 2.28 20.40 17.71
CA LYS A 38 3.33 20.13 18.70
C LYS A 38 4.71 20.11 18.07
N MET A 39 4.87 19.45 16.92
CA MET A 39 6.13 19.38 16.20
C MET A 39 6.61 20.78 15.77
N CYS A 40 5.72 21.63 15.23
CA CYS A 40 6.06 23.01 14.87
C CYS A 40 6.65 23.78 16.06
N LYS A 41 6.10 23.58 17.26
CA LYS A 41 6.64 24.17 18.49
C LYS A 41 7.98 23.56 18.87
N GLU A 42 8.08 22.23 18.90
CA GLU A 42 9.29 21.54 19.36
C GLU A 42 10.48 21.80 18.43
N THR A 43 10.27 21.89 17.11
CA THR A 43 11.30 22.23 16.11
C THR A 43 11.66 23.72 16.08
N GLY A 44 10.83 24.59 16.66
CA GLY A 44 11.01 26.04 16.63
C GLY A 44 10.57 26.70 15.32
N GLN A 45 9.93 25.96 14.42
CA GLN A 45 9.45 26.42 13.11
C GLN A 45 7.99 26.91 13.13
N GLU A 46 7.40 27.05 14.32
CA GLU A 46 6.00 27.46 14.45
C GLU A 46 5.69 28.82 13.81
N ALA A 47 6.65 29.74 13.72
CA ALA A 47 6.43 31.02 13.05
C ALA A 47 6.39 30.89 11.51
N ASP A 48 7.14 29.92 10.97
CA ASP A 48 7.23 29.67 9.53
C ASP A 48 5.95 29.01 9.02
N TYR A 49 5.39 28.08 9.81
CA TYR A 49 4.18 27.36 9.43
C TYR A 49 2.89 27.98 10.00
N LEU A 50 2.82 28.29 11.28
CA LEU A 50 1.56 28.63 11.97
C LEU A 50 1.37 30.14 12.16
N PRO A 51 0.15 30.67 11.97
CA PRO A 51 -0.15 32.07 12.26
C PRO A 51 -0.11 32.35 13.77
N GLU A 52 0.21 33.60 14.14
CA GLU A 52 0.18 34.06 15.52
C GLU A 52 -1.23 33.94 16.12
N GLY A 53 -1.34 33.50 17.38
CA GLY A 53 -2.60 33.27 18.07
C GLY A 53 -3.29 31.94 17.75
N TYR A 54 -2.70 31.13 16.87
CA TYR A 54 -3.14 29.77 16.54
C TYR A 54 -1.98 28.79 16.56
N ARG A 55 -1.23 28.77 17.66
CA ARG A 55 -0.09 27.86 17.91
C ARG A 55 -0.39 26.86 19.01
N TRP A 56 0.56 25.95 19.26
CA TRP A 56 0.42 24.93 20.29
C TRP A 56 0.12 25.52 21.67
N ASP A 57 0.80 26.61 22.05
CA ASP A 57 0.60 27.22 23.37
C ASP A 57 -0.76 27.91 23.52
N ASP A 58 -1.34 28.42 22.43
CA ASP A 58 -2.70 28.97 22.43
C ASP A 58 -3.76 27.88 22.66
N LEU A 59 -3.51 26.67 22.16
CA LEU A 59 -4.38 25.51 22.39
C LEU A 59 -4.16 24.91 23.78
N LYS A 60 -2.90 24.74 24.18
CA LYS A 60 -2.48 24.13 25.45
C LYS A 60 -2.96 24.92 26.66
N SER A 61 -2.96 26.26 26.58
CA SER A 61 -3.31 27.13 27.71
C SER A 61 -4.80 27.13 28.06
N ARG A 62 -5.66 26.58 27.21
CA ARG A 62 -7.13 26.53 27.41
C ARG A 62 -7.55 25.17 27.97
N ILE A 63 -8.75 25.12 28.57
CA ILE A 63 -9.32 23.89 29.14
C ILE A 63 -10.81 23.71 28.83
N GLY A 64 -11.26 22.47 28.78
CA GLY A 64 -12.68 22.11 28.67
C GLY A 64 -13.33 22.65 27.39
N GLN A 65 -14.56 23.16 27.52
CA GLN A 65 -15.35 23.63 26.36
C GLN A 65 -14.66 24.78 25.61
N GLU A 66 -13.99 25.66 26.33
CA GLU A 66 -13.26 26.77 25.71
C GLU A 66 -12.13 26.25 24.81
N GLN A 67 -11.39 25.23 25.28
CA GLN A 67 -10.35 24.59 24.48
C GLN A 67 -10.91 23.90 23.24
N LEU A 68 -12.02 23.17 23.38
CA LEU A 68 -12.64 22.48 22.25
C LEU A 68 -13.16 23.46 21.18
N GLN A 69 -13.80 24.55 21.61
CA GLN A 69 -14.27 25.60 20.71
C GLN A 69 -13.10 26.32 20.04
N PHE A 70 -12.03 26.60 20.79
CA PHE A 70 -10.81 27.17 20.24
C PHE A 70 -10.15 26.24 19.22
N TYR A 71 -10.04 24.94 19.51
CA TYR A 71 -9.49 23.96 18.59
C TYR A 71 -10.28 23.91 17.28
N ARG A 72 -11.62 23.89 17.35
CA ARG A 72 -12.48 23.99 16.15
C ARG A 72 -12.21 25.27 15.36
N LYS A 73 -12.11 26.41 16.04
CA LYS A 73 -11.80 27.70 15.41
C LYS A 73 -10.41 27.70 14.75
N MET A 74 -9.42 27.12 15.43
CA MET A 74 -8.06 26.97 14.94
C MET A 74 -8.01 26.13 13.66
N LEU A 75 -8.68 24.98 13.62
CA LEU A 75 -8.73 24.12 12.43
C LEU A 75 -9.33 24.86 11.22
N VAL A 76 -10.42 25.62 11.42
CA VAL A 76 -11.01 26.45 10.37
C VAL A 76 -10.03 27.52 9.90
N HIS A 77 -9.38 28.23 10.83
CA HIS A 77 -8.44 29.29 10.49
C HIS A 77 -7.24 28.77 9.69
N LEU A 78 -6.67 27.63 10.09
CA LEU A 78 -5.57 26.97 9.36
C LEU A 78 -6.01 26.46 7.99
N GLY A 79 -7.27 26.03 7.84
CA GLY A 79 -7.83 25.59 6.57
C GLY A 79 -8.13 26.72 5.56
N GLU A 80 -8.12 27.97 6.02
CA GLU A 80 -8.31 29.19 5.21
C GLU A 80 -7.03 30.06 5.12
N ASP A 81 -5.88 29.52 5.54
CA ASP A 81 -4.62 30.26 5.57
C ASP A 81 -4.13 30.65 4.15
N LYS A 82 -3.37 31.74 4.06
CA LYS A 82 -2.73 32.18 2.81
C LYS A 82 -1.59 31.24 2.39
N LYS A 83 -0.94 30.59 3.36
CA LYS A 83 0.13 29.61 3.18
C LYS A 83 -0.48 28.31 2.64
N LYS A 84 -0.32 28.08 1.34
CA LYS A 84 -0.95 26.95 0.62
C LYS A 84 -0.64 25.57 1.18
N LEU A 85 0.57 25.37 1.71
CA LEU A 85 0.97 24.11 2.30
C LEU A 85 0.17 23.79 3.58
N VAL A 86 0.10 24.75 4.51
CA VAL A 86 -0.68 24.61 5.75
C VAL A 86 -2.17 24.52 5.43
N GLN A 87 -2.63 25.36 4.49
CA GLN A 87 -3.99 25.30 3.98
C GLN A 87 -4.31 23.89 3.47
N ALA A 88 -3.45 23.26 2.67
CA ALA A 88 -3.71 21.95 2.10
C ALA A 88 -3.82 20.83 3.15
N VAL A 89 -3.11 20.97 4.27
CA VAL A 89 -3.17 20.04 5.42
C VAL A 89 -4.42 20.25 6.27
N PHE A 90 -4.91 21.50 6.39
CA PHE A 90 -6.02 21.86 7.27
C PHE A 90 -7.34 22.17 6.55
N HIS A 91 -7.36 22.16 5.23
CA HIS A 91 -8.55 22.43 4.42
C HIS A 91 -9.66 21.41 4.70
N ASN A 92 -10.85 21.90 5.04
CA ASN A 92 -12.02 21.11 5.45
C ASN A 92 -11.76 20.16 6.64
N VAL A 93 -10.78 20.48 7.47
CA VAL A 93 -10.53 19.71 8.68
C VAL A 93 -11.53 20.12 9.76
N SER A 94 -12.09 19.10 10.40
CA SER A 94 -12.90 19.24 11.59
C SER A 94 -12.47 18.18 12.59
N THR A 95 -12.61 18.50 13.87
CA THR A 95 -12.46 17.51 14.92
C THR A 95 -13.78 16.81 15.19
N THR A 96 -13.69 15.50 15.38
CA THR A 96 -14.78 14.61 15.79
C THR A 96 -14.87 14.46 17.30
N ILE A 97 -13.96 15.08 18.05
CA ILE A 97 -14.01 15.10 19.51
C ILE A 97 -15.26 15.87 19.95
N THR A 98 -16.11 15.20 20.72
CA THR A 98 -17.36 15.77 21.25
C THR A 98 -17.22 16.14 22.73
N GLU A 99 -16.46 15.34 23.48
CA GLU A 99 -16.26 15.53 24.92
C GLU A 99 -15.11 16.51 25.23
N PRO A 100 -15.38 17.63 25.92
CA PRO A 100 -14.36 18.64 26.19
C PRO A 100 -13.29 18.19 27.17
N LYS A 101 -13.61 17.24 28.06
CA LYS A 101 -12.64 16.66 28.98
C LYS A 101 -11.57 15.88 28.22
N GLN A 102 -11.96 15.19 27.15
CA GLN A 102 -11.05 14.35 26.36
C GLN A 102 -10.02 15.17 25.62
N ILE A 103 -10.39 16.31 25.01
CA ILE A 103 -9.40 17.17 24.34
C ILE A 103 -8.38 17.73 25.35
N THR A 104 -8.81 18.10 26.57
CA THR A 104 -7.90 18.57 27.62
C THR A 104 -6.92 17.49 28.03
N GLU A 105 -7.40 16.27 28.30
CA GLU A 105 -6.54 15.15 28.65
C GLU A 105 -5.59 14.81 27.50
N LEU A 106 -6.07 14.76 26.27
CA LEU A 106 -5.29 14.47 25.07
C LEU A 106 -4.15 15.48 24.87
N VAL A 107 -4.46 16.78 24.88
CA VAL A 107 -3.46 17.86 24.70
C VAL A 107 -2.43 17.84 25.83
N SER A 108 -2.87 17.67 27.08
CA SER A 108 -1.98 17.62 28.25
C SER A 108 -1.06 16.39 28.21
N ASN A 109 -1.62 15.23 27.85
CA ASN A 109 -0.86 14.00 27.72
C ASN A 109 0.18 14.12 26.60
N MET A 110 -0.20 14.61 25.41
CA MET A 110 0.75 14.86 24.32
C MET A 110 1.83 15.87 24.71
N ASP A 111 1.48 16.95 25.41
CA ASP A 111 2.46 17.95 25.81
C ASP A 111 3.50 17.40 26.80
N SER A 112 3.07 16.49 27.69
CA SER A 112 3.92 15.83 28.70
C SER A 112 4.67 14.61 28.19
N LEU A 113 4.42 14.16 26.95
CA LEU A 113 5.20 13.07 26.37
C LEU A 113 6.67 13.48 26.32
N ASP A 114 7.50 12.61 26.87
CA ASP A 114 8.94 12.68 26.70
C ASP A 114 9.24 12.19 25.28
N TRP A 115 9.30 13.13 24.34
CA TRP A 115 9.61 12.88 22.92
C TRP A 115 11.08 12.44 22.71
N TYR A 116 11.84 12.25 23.80
CA TYR A 116 13.28 12.14 23.78
C TYR A 116 13.78 10.69 23.97
N SER A 117 14.81 10.36 23.19
CA SER A 117 15.57 9.14 23.28
C SER A 117 17.00 9.31 22.74
N GLY A 118 17.80 10.24 23.28
CA GLY A 118 19.19 10.33 22.84
C GLY A 118 19.88 11.68 23.07
N THR A 119 21.21 11.65 23.00
CA THR A 119 22.13 12.78 23.18
C THR A 119 22.31 13.68 21.94
N ARG A 120 21.54 13.48 20.87
CA ARG A 120 21.49 14.37 19.70
C ARG A 120 20.21 15.18 19.74
N GLY A 121 20.30 16.46 19.39
CA GLY A 121 19.18 17.40 19.42
C GLY A 121 18.00 16.96 18.55
N LYS A 122 16.86 17.60 18.83
CA LYS A 122 15.58 17.59 18.09
C LYS A 122 15.74 17.19 16.61
N SER A 123 15.34 15.98 16.21
CA SER A 123 15.25 15.62 14.79
C SER A 123 13.79 15.55 14.36
N ARG A 124 13.48 16.14 13.21
CA ARG A 124 12.16 16.09 12.56
C ARG A 124 11.83 14.65 12.16
N ASP A 125 12.86 13.88 11.82
CA ASP A 125 12.81 12.46 11.43
C ASP A 125 12.17 11.58 12.52
N ASP A 126 12.48 11.82 13.80
CA ASP A 126 11.88 11.06 14.90
C ASP A 126 10.35 11.22 14.91
N PHE A 127 9.83 12.43 14.64
CA PHE A 127 8.38 12.66 14.53
C PHE A 127 7.78 12.00 13.29
N GLY A 128 8.50 12.02 12.17
CA GLY A 128 8.12 11.33 10.93
C GLY A 128 7.97 9.82 11.13
N ASP A 129 9.00 9.17 11.67
CA ASP A 129 9.02 7.74 11.96
C ASP A 129 7.88 7.31 12.90
N MET A 130 7.64 8.12 13.94
CA MET A 130 6.54 7.85 14.87
C MET A 130 5.18 7.97 14.19
N TYR A 131 5.01 8.98 13.34
CA TYR A 131 3.78 9.17 12.59
C TYR A 131 3.53 8.00 11.64
N GLU A 132 4.58 7.53 10.94
CA GLU A 132 4.53 6.33 10.11
C GLU A 132 4.16 5.07 10.91
N GLY A 133 4.68 4.94 12.14
CA GLY A 133 4.33 3.86 13.06
C GLY A 133 2.87 3.89 13.53
N LEU A 134 2.30 5.08 13.75
CA LEU A 134 0.88 5.24 14.06
C LEU A 134 -0.01 4.88 12.86
N LEU A 135 0.36 5.33 11.66
CA LEU A 135 -0.31 4.96 10.41
C LEU A 135 -0.30 3.44 10.21
N GLN A 136 0.85 2.80 10.45
CA GLN A 136 0.98 1.34 10.36
C GLN A 136 0.10 0.61 11.38
N LYS A 137 0.05 1.06 12.64
CA LYS A 137 -0.85 0.47 13.64
C LYS A 137 -2.31 0.60 13.23
N ASN A 138 -2.71 1.76 12.70
CA ASN A 138 -4.07 1.97 12.23
C ASN A 138 -4.42 1.06 11.04
N ALA A 139 -3.52 0.95 10.06
CA ALA A 139 -3.70 0.10 8.90
C ALA A 139 -3.81 -1.39 9.24
N ASN A 140 -3.05 -1.86 10.24
CA ASN A 140 -3.09 -3.25 10.71
C ASN A 140 -4.34 -3.59 11.54
N GLU A 141 -5.12 -2.59 11.95
CA GLU A 141 -6.36 -2.80 12.70
C GLU A 141 -7.51 -3.03 11.71
N THR A 142 -7.95 -4.28 11.55
CA THR A 142 -8.95 -4.71 10.55
C THR A 142 -10.26 -3.92 10.65
N LYS A 143 -10.66 -3.51 11.85
CA LYS A 143 -11.89 -2.73 12.10
C LYS A 143 -11.82 -1.30 11.55
N SER A 144 -10.64 -0.80 11.18
CA SER A 144 -10.46 0.56 10.66
C SER A 144 -10.78 0.70 9.16
N GLY A 145 -10.68 -0.40 8.38
CA GLY A 145 -10.72 -0.34 6.92
C GLY A 145 -9.57 0.45 6.26
N ALA A 146 -8.60 0.95 7.03
CA ALA A 146 -7.50 1.78 6.56
C ALA A 146 -6.38 0.98 5.88
N GLY A 147 -6.35 -0.34 6.10
CA GLY A 147 -5.32 -1.22 5.55
C GLY A 147 -5.24 -1.24 4.02
N GLN A 148 -6.31 -0.87 3.32
CA GLN A 148 -6.32 -0.77 1.85
C GLN A 148 -5.32 0.25 1.29
N TYR A 149 -4.87 1.19 2.12
CA TYR A 149 -3.92 2.25 1.77
C TYR A 149 -2.51 1.99 2.30
N PHE A 150 -2.23 0.78 2.81
CA PHE A 150 -0.98 0.46 3.50
C PHE A 150 -0.25 -0.72 2.87
N THR A 151 1.05 -0.53 2.69
CA THR A 151 1.98 -1.53 2.17
C THR A 151 3.00 -1.86 3.27
N PRO A 152 3.37 -3.14 3.48
CA PRO A 152 4.38 -3.51 4.48
C PRO A 152 5.67 -2.71 4.30
N ARG A 153 6.19 -2.13 5.40
CA ARG A 153 7.41 -1.29 5.36
C ARG A 153 8.64 -2.01 4.80
N PRO A 154 8.92 -3.29 5.17
CA PRO A 154 10.02 -4.03 4.56
C PRO A 154 9.89 -4.12 3.03
N LEU A 155 8.66 -4.28 2.53
CA LEU A 155 8.41 -4.37 1.09
C LEU A 155 8.66 -3.04 0.38
N ILE A 156 8.19 -1.93 0.95
CA ILE A 156 8.46 -0.58 0.43
C ILE A 156 9.99 -0.36 0.34
N LYS A 157 10.70 -0.66 1.42
CA LYS A 157 12.17 -0.50 1.51
C LYS A 157 12.89 -1.30 0.45
N THR A 158 12.57 -2.59 0.30
CA THR A 158 13.14 -3.46 -0.74
C THR A 158 12.83 -2.91 -2.14
N ILE A 159 11.60 -2.49 -2.42
CA ILE A 159 11.24 -1.94 -3.73
C ILE A 159 12.10 -0.71 -4.07
N ILE A 160 12.22 0.26 -3.15
CA ILE A 160 13.04 1.45 -3.40
C ILE A 160 14.52 1.11 -3.46
N HIS A 161 14.99 0.18 -2.62
CA HIS A 161 16.38 -0.30 -2.65
C HIS A 161 16.76 -0.91 -4.00
N LEU A 162 15.83 -1.61 -4.67
CA LEU A 162 16.04 -2.18 -5.99
C LEU A 162 15.86 -1.17 -7.12
N LEU A 163 14.97 -0.19 -6.96
CA LEU A 163 14.80 0.89 -7.94
C LEU A 163 15.94 1.92 -7.90
N LYS A 164 16.60 2.10 -6.76
CA LYS A 164 17.74 3.02 -6.56
C LYS A 164 17.49 4.42 -7.12
N PRO A 165 16.47 5.17 -6.65
CA PRO A 165 16.19 6.50 -7.16
C PRO A 165 17.40 7.41 -6.98
N GLN A 166 17.72 8.18 -8.01
CA GLN A 166 18.81 9.16 -8.02
C GLN A 166 18.25 10.58 -7.90
N PRO A 167 19.04 11.56 -7.40
CA PRO A 167 18.68 12.97 -7.51
C PRO A 167 18.38 13.34 -8.97
N ARG A 168 17.46 14.31 -9.17
CA ARG A 168 16.95 14.75 -10.48
C ARG A 168 16.02 13.76 -11.20
N GLU A 169 15.82 12.55 -10.68
CA GLU A 169 14.77 11.66 -11.15
C GLU A 169 13.42 12.03 -10.51
N VAL A 170 12.36 12.00 -11.31
CA VAL A 170 10.99 12.14 -10.82
C VAL A 170 10.44 10.77 -10.44
N VAL A 171 10.05 10.61 -9.17
CA VAL A 171 9.37 9.44 -8.62
C VAL A 171 7.89 9.75 -8.48
N GLN A 172 7.06 8.89 -9.07
CA GLN A 172 5.61 9.01 -9.04
C GLN A 172 4.94 7.85 -8.31
N ASP A 173 3.91 8.18 -7.52
CA ASP A 173 2.98 7.22 -6.94
C ASP A 173 1.53 7.56 -7.32
N PRO A 174 0.95 6.86 -8.33
CA PRO A 174 -0.43 7.09 -8.77
C PRO A 174 -1.50 6.66 -7.77
N ALA A 175 -1.15 5.94 -6.72
CA ALA A 175 -2.04 5.52 -5.64
C ALA A 175 -1.35 5.82 -4.31
N ALA A 176 -1.06 7.11 -4.11
CA ALA A 176 -0.11 7.57 -3.10
C ALA A 176 -0.44 7.07 -1.69
N GLY A 177 -1.73 6.91 -1.34
CA GLY A 177 -2.12 6.48 -0.01
C GLY A 177 -1.55 7.45 1.02
N THR A 178 -0.70 6.94 1.91
CA THR A 178 0.00 7.75 2.94
C THR A 178 1.38 8.26 2.51
N ALA A 179 1.71 8.18 1.22
CA ALA A 179 2.98 8.54 0.58
C ALA A 179 4.18 7.67 0.99
N GLY A 180 3.94 6.43 1.43
CA GLY A 180 4.99 5.54 1.95
C GLY A 180 6.15 5.30 0.96
N PHE A 181 5.87 5.12 -0.33
CA PHE A 181 6.93 4.95 -1.35
C PHE A 181 7.72 6.23 -1.59
N LEU A 182 7.05 7.39 -1.61
CA LEU A 182 7.71 8.67 -1.85
C LEU A 182 8.67 9.04 -0.72
N ILE A 183 8.27 8.79 0.53
CA ILE A 183 9.11 9.02 1.71
C ILE A 183 10.30 8.08 1.75
N GLU A 184 10.09 6.79 1.41
CA GLU A 184 11.20 5.85 1.29
C GLU A 184 12.17 6.28 0.18
N ALA A 185 11.66 6.75 -0.96
CA ALA A 185 12.50 7.24 -2.06
C ALA A 185 13.32 8.48 -1.65
N ASP A 186 12.70 9.45 -0.95
CA ASP A 186 13.40 10.61 -0.40
C ASP A 186 14.49 10.20 0.60
N ARG A 187 14.16 9.32 1.54
CA ARG A 187 15.12 8.79 2.52
C ARG A 187 16.27 8.02 1.86
N TYR A 188 15.99 7.26 0.80
CA TYR A 188 17.04 6.63 0.00
C TYR A 188 17.97 7.68 -0.59
N VAL A 189 17.44 8.70 -1.28
CA VAL A 189 18.26 9.76 -1.89
C VAL A 189 19.08 10.51 -0.84
N LYS A 190 18.48 10.93 0.28
CA LYS A 190 19.17 11.59 1.40
C LYS A 190 20.30 10.75 1.97
N SER A 191 20.10 9.44 2.11
CA SER A 191 21.14 8.51 2.58
C SER A 191 22.36 8.42 1.66
N GLN A 192 22.18 8.71 0.37
CA GLN A 192 23.25 8.69 -0.63
C GLN A 192 23.89 10.06 -0.87
N THR A 193 23.35 11.13 -0.25
CA THR A 193 23.72 12.53 -0.54
C THR A 193 23.99 13.33 0.73
N ASN A 194 24.20 12.64 1.85
CA ASN A 194 24.40 13.23 3.17
C ASN A 194 23.32 14.27 3.50
N ASP A 195 22.05 13.85 3.47
CA ASP A 195 20.88 14.71 3.68
C ASP A 195 20.79 15.89 2.70
N LEU A 196 21.11 15.60 1.43
CA LEU A 196 21.17 16.54 0.31
C LEU A 196 22.35 17.53 0.35
N ASP A 197 23.18 17.53 1.41
CA ASP A 197 24.33 18.46 1.54
C ASP A 197 25.36 18.29 0.41
N ASP A 198 25.44 17.11 -0.20
CA ASP A 198 26.34 16.83 -1.33
C ASP A 198 25.83 17.45 -2.66
N LEU A 199 24.59 17.94 -2.69
CA LEU A 199 23.93 18.48 -3.88
C LEU A 199 23.99 20.00 -3.92
N ASP A 200 24.00 20.58 -5.12
CA ASP A 200 23.87 22.03 -5.29
C ASP A 200 22.45 22.51 -4.98
N GLY A 201 22.29 23.79 -4.64
CA GLY A 201 21.00 24.35 -4.22
C GLY A 201 19.86 24.17 -5.22
N ASP A 202 20.11 24.19 -6.54
CA ASP A 202 19.05 23.93 -7.53
C ASP A 202 18.62 22.46 -7.54
N THR A 203 19.54 21.54 -7.27
CA THR A 203 19.21 20.11 -7.11
C THR A 203 18.49 19.86 -5.78
N GLN A 204 18.91 20.50 -4.68
CA GLN A 204 18.20 20.43 -3.40
C GLN A 204 16.75 20.92 -3.55
N ASP A 205 16.54 22.10 -4.17
CA ASP A 205 15.21 22.64 -4.47
C ASP A 205 14.40 21.68 -5.37
N PHE A 206 15.05 21.04 -6.35
CA PHE A 206 14.39 20.03 -7.17
C PHE A 206 13.91 18.84 -6.31
N GLN A 207 14.74 18.33 -5.40
CA GLN A 207 14.37 17.21 -4.53
C GLN A 207 13.18 17.57 -3.63
N ILE A 208 13.20 18.76 -3.02
CA ILE A 208 12.16 19.20 -2.10
C ILE A 208 10.82 19.45 -2.80
N HIS A 209 10.84 20.02 -4.02
CA HIS A 209 9.62 20.54 -4.66
C HIS A 209 9.12 19.76 -5.88
N ARG A 210 9.98 18.96 -6.54
CA ARG A 210 9.69 18.40 -7.87
C ARG A 210 9.96 16.90 -8.00
N ALA A 211 10.87 16.34 -7.22
CA ALA A 211 11.27 14.94 -7.36
C ALA A 211 10.14 13.96 -7.03
N PHE A 212 9.28 14.27 -6.05
CA PHE A 212 8.27 13.34 -5.55
C PHE A 212 6.86 13.82 -5.83
N ILE A 213 6.07 13.01 -6.54
CA ILE A 213 4.72 13.37 -6.96
C ILE A 213 3.76 12.22 -6.68
N GLY A 214 2.73 12.49 -5.88
CA GLY A 214 1.66 11.53 -5.59
C GLY A 214 0.30 12.01 -6.10
N LEU A 215 -0.60 11.07 -6.36
CA LEU A 215 -2.01 11.33 -6.56
C LEU A 215 -2.84 10.45 -5.63
N GLU A 216 -3.76 11.07 -4.88
CA GLU A 216 -4.65 10.37 -3.96
C GLU A 216 -6.09 10.83 -4.17
N LEU A 217 -7.01 9.86 -4.21
CA LEU A 217 -8.43 10.08 -4.48
C LEU A 217 -9.18 10.58 -3.25
N VAL A 218 -8.88 10.02 -2.08
CA VAL A 218 -9.61 10.27 -0.85
C VAL A 218 -9.01 11.47 -0.13
N PRO A 219 -9.77 12.57 0.07
CA PRO A 219 -9.24 13.78 0.70
C PRO A 219 -8.62 13.55 2.08
N GLY A 220 -9.24 12.70 2.90
CA GLY A 220 -8.71 12.32 4.22
C GLY A 220 -7.38 11.58 4.13
N THR A 221 -7.24 10.64 3.21
CA THR A 221 -5.97 9.91 2.97
C THR A 221 -4.89 10.85 2.45
N ARG A 222 -5.21 11.71 1.48
CA ARG A 222 -4.29 12.73 0.97
C ARG A 222 -3.77 13.62 2.09
N ARG A 223 -4.64 14.02 3.02
CA ARG A 223 -4.25 14.84 4.15
C ARG A 223 -3.19 14.15 5.01
N LEU A 224 -3.40 12.88 5.35
CA LEU A 224 -2.43 12.10 6.10
C LEU A 224 -1.09 12.03 5.37
N ALA A 225 -1.13 11.87 4.04
CA ALA A 225 0.04 11.83 3.17
C ALA A 225 0.79 13.17 3.11
N LEU A 226 0.08 14.30 2.99
CA LEU A 226 0.68 15.64 3.00
C LEU A 226 1.35 15.94 4.34
N MET A 227 0.71 15.56 5.46
CA MET A 227 1.34 15.64 6.77
C MET A 227 2.59 14.76 6.83
N ASN A 228 2.53 13.53 6.31
CA ASN A 228 3.68 12.64 6.28
C ASN A 228 4.84 13.24 5.47
N CYS A 229 4.57 13.75 4.27
CA CYS A 229 5.55 14.43 3.41
C CYS A 229 6.17 15.63 4.13
N LEU A 230 5.34 16.46 4.77
CA LEU A 230 5.81 17.64 5.50
C LEU A 230 6.69 17.27 6.69
N LEU A 231 6.37 16.20 7.43
CA LEU A 231 7.24 15.72 8.51
C LEU A 231 8.61 15.23 8.00
N HIS A 232 8.73 14.90 6.72
CA HIS A 232 9.95 14.42 6.06
C HIS A 232 10.59 15.47 5.12
N ASP A 233 10.25 16.76 5.28
CA ASP A 233 10.77 17.88 4.47
C ASP A 233 10.46 17.77 2.96
N ILE A 234 9.41 17.04 2.60
CA ILE A 234 8.91 16.95 1.23
C ILE A 234 7.76 17.97 1.08
N GLU A 235 8.07 19.14 0.55
CA GLU A 235 7.08 20.21 0.34
C GLU A 235 6.27 19.98 -0.93
N GLY A 236 6.93 19.60 -2.02
CA GLY A 236 6.32 19.48 -3.34
C GLY A 236 5.85 20.82 -3.93
N ASN A 237 4.84 20.76 -4.80
CA ASN A 237 4.34 21.93 -5.53
C ASN A 237 3.17 22.60 -4.79
N LEU A 238 3.38 23.85 -4.37
CA LEU A 238 2.41 24.66 -3.62
C LEU A 238 1.10 24.94 -4.39
N ASP A 239 1.13 25.01 -5.72
CA ASP A 239 -0.08 25.20 -6.54
C ASP A 239 -1.03 23.99 -6.43
N HIS A 240 -0.48 22.83 -6.13
CA HIS A 240 -1.24 21.60 -5.85
C HIS A 240 -1.42 21.33 -4.36
N GLY A 241 -0.99 22.26 -3.50
CA GLY A 241 -1.02 22.12 -2.04
C GLY A 241 0.06 21.18 -1.47
N GLY A 242 1.01 20.73 -2.28
CA GLY A 242 2.17 19.95 -1.86
C GLY A 242 2.54 18.82 -2.82
N ALA A 243 3.29 17.82 -2.33
CA ALA A 243 3.72 16.68 -3.13
C ALA A 243 2.57 15.76 -3.57
N ILE A 244 1.50 15.70 -2.77
CA ILE A 244 0.35 14.83 -3.02
C ILE A 244 -0.81 15.64 -3.57
N ARG A 245 -1.17 15.38 -4.83
CA ARG A 245 -2.33 15.97 -5.50
C ARG A 245 -3.61 15.25 -5.06
N LEU A 246 -4.73 15.98 -5.03
CA LEU A 246 -6.06 15.40 -4.87
C LEU A 246 -6.63 15.12 -6.25
N GLY A 247 -7.03 13.88 -6.52
CA GLY A 247 -7.70 13.58 -7.79
C GLY A 247 -7.80 12.10 -8.12
N ASN A 248 -8.41 11.83 -9.27
CA ASN A 248 -8.65 10.48 -9.75
C ASN A 248 -7.64 10.08 -10.84
N THR A 249 -6.77 9.11 -10.53
CA THR A 249 -5.81 8.53 -11.47
C THR A 249 -6.48 7.92 -12.71
N LEU A 250 -7.69 7.39 -12.55
CA LEU A 250 -8.49 6.80 -13.63
C LEU A 250 -9.41 7.83 -14.32
N GLY A 251 -9.17 9.12 -14.08
CA GLY A 251 -9.83 10.24 -14.75
C GLY A 251 -8.83 11.26 -15.28
N SER A 252 -9.30 12.50 -15.48
CA SER A 252 -8.49 13.60 -16.04
C SER A 252 -7.29 13.96 -15.17
N ASP A 253 -7.38 13.81 -13.85
CA ASP A 253 -6.26 14.15 -12.95
C ASP A 253 -5.06 13.24 -13.19
N GLY A 254 -5.30 11.96 -13.48
CA GLY A 254 -4.25 11.02 -13.87
C GLY A 254 -3.70 11.25 -15.27
N GLU A 255 -4.47 11.81 -16.20
CA GLU A 255 -3.94 12.25 -17.51
C GLU A 255 -3.07 13.51 -17.37
N ASN A 256 -3.41 14.39 -16.42
CA ASN A 256 -2.69 15.63 -16.12
C ASN A 256 -1.52 15.43 -15.14
N LEU A 257 -1.26 14.19 -14.71
CA LEU A 257 -0.11 13.87 -13.88
C LEU A 257 1.15 13.87 -14.77
N PRO A 258 2.23 14.55 -14.37
CA PRO A 258 3.42 14.65 -15.22
C PRO A 258 4.09 13.30 -15.41
N GLN A 259 4.85 13.15 -16.49
CA GLN A 259 5.67 11.95 -16.70
C GLN A 259 6.77 11.82 -15.65
N ALA A 260 7.13 10.57 -15.33
CA ALA A 260 8.10 10.23 -14.30
C ALA A 260 9.20 9.30 -14.84
N ASP A 261 10.37 9.38 -14.21
CA ASP A 261 11.50 8.48 -14.49
C ASP A 261 11.31 7.14 -13.75
N ILE A 262 10.69 7.21 -12.57
CA ILE A 262 10.42 6.06 -11.70
C ILE A 262 8.96 6.04 -11.26
N VAL A 263 8.34 4.86 -11.25
CA VAL A 263 7.04 4.64 -10.61
C VAL A 263 7.14 3.52 -9.57
N ALA A 264 6.79 3.81 -8.32
CA ALA A 264 6.71 2.83 -7.24
C ALA A 264 5.35 2.97 -6.57
N THR A 265 4.51 1.94 -6.65
CA THR A 265 3.12 2.06 -6.20
C THR A 265 2.48 0.72 -5.85
N ASN A 266 1.46 0.78 -4.99
CA ASN A 266 0.57 -0.32 -4.65
C ASN A 266 -0.88 0.13 -4.90
N PRO A 267 -1.41 -0.05 -6.12
CA PRO A 267 -2.79 0.32 -6.43
C PRO A 267 -3.80 -0.49 -5.59
N PRO A 268 -4.96 0.09 -5.26
CA PRO A 268 -5.94 -0.56 -4.40
C PRO A 268 -6.43 -1.90 -4.99
N PHE A 269 -6.63 -2.89 -4.12
CA PHE A 269 -7.13 -4.21 -4.50
C PHE A 269 -8.67 -4.23 -4.61
N GLY A 270 -9.21 -5.05 -5.51
CA GLY A 270 -10.65 -5.21 -5.68
C GLY A 270 -11.35 -4.01 -6.32
N SER A 271 -12.64 -3.84 -6.04
CA SER A 271 -13.51 -2.89 -6.74
C SER A 271 -13.32 -1.43 -6.31
N ALA A 272 -12.13 -0.97 -5.89
CA ALA A 272 -11.78 0.38 -5.40
C ALA A 272 -12.98 1.35 -5.32
N ALA A 273 -13.77 1.23 -4.24
CA ALA A 273 -15.08 1.86 -4.14
C ALA A 273 -14.94 3.38 -4.28
N GLY A 274 -15.68 3.98 -5.23
CA GLY A 274 -15.68 5.43 -5.48
C GLY A 274 -14.85 5.92 -6.68
N THR A 275 -14.00 5.07 -7.28
CA THR A 275 -13.24 5.45 -8.49
C THR A 275 -14.01 5.10 -9.76
N ASN A 276 -14.50 6.10 -10.48
CA ASN A 276 -15.04 5.91 -11.83
C ASN A 276 -13.89 5.97 -12.85
N ILE A 277 -13.94 5.10 -13.86
CA ILE A 277 -13.00 5.15 -14.99
C ILE A 277 -13.61 6.11 -16.01
N THR A 278 -13.10 7.33 -16.06
CA THR A 278 -13.59 8.38 -16.98
C THR A 278 -12.60 8.72 -18.09
N ARG A 279 -11.34 8.28 -17.95
CA ARG A 279 -10.34 8.39 -19.02
C ARG A 279 -10.39 7.20 -19.98
N THR A 280 -9.88 7.41 -21.19
CA THR A 280 -9.75 6.33 -22.17
C THR A 280 -8.36 5.70 -22.08
N PHE A 281 -8.30 4.38 -22.16
CA PHE A 281 -7.06 3.61 -22.19
C PHE A 281 -6.91 2.88 -23.53
N VAL A 282 -5.70 2.42 -23.85
CA VAL A 282 -5.40 1.62 -25.06
C VAL A 282 -6.32 0.40 -25.13
N HIS A 283 -6.49 -0.28 -24.01
CA HIS A 283 -7.42 -1.39 -23.82
C HIS A 283 -8.41 -1.02 -22.70
N PRO A 284 -9.59 -0.47 -23.06
CA PRO A 284 -10.63 -0.18 -22.08
C PRO A 284 -11.06 -1.46 -21.34
N THR A 285 -11.10 -1.39 -20.02
CA THR A 285 -11.48 -2.50 -19.14
C THR A 285 -12.16 -1.97 -17.87
N SER A 286 -13.01 -2.77 -17.25
CA SER A 286 -13.60 -2.49 -15.93
C SER A 286 -12.66 -2.84 -14.78
N ASN A 287 -11.59 -3.61 -15.05
CA ASN A 287 -10.59 -3.97 -14.06
C ASN A 287 -9.70 -2.76 -13.75
N LYS A 288 -9.84 -2.24 -12.52
CA LYS A 288 -9.13 -1.03 -12.09
C LYS A 288 -7.63 -1.24 -12.00
N GLN A 289 -7.16 -2.40 -11.55
CA GLN A 289 -5.72 -2.71 -11.45
C GLN A 289 -5.07 -2.70 -12.84
N LEU A 290 -5.74 -3.26 -13.85
CA LEU A 290 -5.30 -3.21 -15.25
C LEU A 290 -5.33 -1.78 -15.84
N CYS A 291 -6.27 -0.94 -15.41
CA CYS A 291 -6.25 0.49 -15.76
C CYS A 291 -5.07 1.23 -15.12
N PHE A 292 -4.72 0.93 -13.87
CA PHE A 292 -3.51 1.46 -13.23
C PHE A 292 -2.25 1.01 -13.97
N MET A 293 -2.15 -0.26 -14.39
CA MET A 293 -1.01 -0.73 -15.19
C MET A 293 -0.85 0.06 -16.49
N GLN A 294 -1.94 0.32 -17.21
CA GLN A 294 -1.90 1.14 -18.42
C GLN A 294 -1.52 2.60 -18.14
N HIS A 295 -1.96 3.17 -17.02
CA HIS A 295 -1.54 4.50 -16.58
C HIS A 295 -0.02 4.54 -16.34
N ILE A 296 0.54 3.56 -15.63
CA ILE A 296 1.97 3.50 -15.30
C ILE A 296 2.82 3.38 -16.57
N ILE A 297 2.40 2.53 -17.52
CA ILE A 297 3.10 2.42 -18.81
C ILE A 297 3.09 3.78 -19.55
N GLU A 298 1.99 4.52 -19.51
CA GLU A 298 1.86 5.83 -20.17
C GLU A 298 2.71 6.93 -19.51
N THR A 299 2.75 6.98 -18.17
CA THR A 299 3.44 8.05 -17.44
C THR A 299 4.95 7.83 -17.33
N LEU A 300 5.44 6.60 -17.47
CA LEU A 300 6.87 6.32 -17.55
C LEU A 300 7.47 6.95 -18.81
N ARG A 301 8.52 7.76 -18.59
CA ARG A 301 9.40 8.24 -19.65
C ARG A 301 10.07 7.05 -20.37
N PRO A 302 10.44 7.21 -21.65
CA PRO A 302 11.29 6.24 -22.36
C PRO A 302 12.53 5.87 -21.52
N GLY A 303 12.74 4.58 -21.25
CA GLY A 303 13.83 4.10 -20.39
C GLY A 303 13.56 4.19 -18.89
N GLY A 304 12.41 4.74 -18.47
CA GLY A 304 12.00 4.78 -17.07
C GLY A 304 11.71 3.38 -16.50
N ARG A 305 11.69 3.24 -15.19
CA ARG A 305 11.57 1.95 -14.49
C ARG A 305 10.49 1.96 -13.42
N ALA A 306 9.85 0.83 -13.19
CA ALA A 306 8.78 0.74 -12.21
C ALA A 306 8.77 -0.57 -11.43
N ALA A 307 8.27 -0.47 -10.20
CA ALA A 307 7.91 -1.60 -9.36
C ALA A 307 6.46 -1.44 -8.89
N VAL A 308 5.60 -2.40 -9.24
CA VAL A 308 4.16 -2.31 -9.01
C VAL A 308 3.67 -3.52 -8.24
N VAL A 309 3.04 -3.28 -7.10
CA VAL A 309 2.35 -4.34 -6.35
C VAL A 309 1.00 -4.62 -7.03
N VAL A 310 0.75 -5.87 -7.40
CA VAL A 310 -0.49 -6.29 -8.08
C VAL A 310 -1.07 -7.57 -7.47
N PRO A 311 -2.39 -7.77 -7.48
CA PRO A 311 -2.97 -9.07 -7.13
C PRO A 311 -2.74 -10.10 -8.25
N ASP A 312 -2.86 -11.39 -7.93
CA ASP A 312 -2.74 -12.48 -8.91
C ASP A 312 -3.68 -12.33 -10.12
N ASN A 313 -4.85 -11.68 -9.96
CA ASN A 313 -5.80 -11.49 -11.06
C ASN A 313 -5.16 -10.80 -12.28
N VAL A 314 -4.24 -9.84 -12.06
CA VAL A 314 -3.53 -9.16 -13.15
C VAL A 314 -2.70 -10.16 -13.97
N LEU A 315 -2.21 -11.23 -13.35
CA LEU A 315 -1.34 -12.22 -13.97
C LEU A 315 -2.09 -13.22 -14.86
N PHE A 316 -3.31 -13.63 -14.47
CA PHE A 316 -4.04 -14.71 -15.16
C PHE A 316 -5.35 -14.27 -15.84
N GLU A 317 -5.94 -13.12 -15.51
CA GLU A 317 -7.25 -12.72 -16.03
C GLU A 317 -7.27 -12.72 -17.56
N GLY A 318 -8.22 -13.43 -18.17
CA GLY A 318 -8.35 -13.55 -19.61
C GLY A 318 -8.91 -12.30 -20.30
N GLY A 319 -9.23 -12.42 -21.59
CA GLY A 319 -9.84 -11.33 -22.37
C GLY A 319 -8.95 -10.09 -22.41
N LYS A 320 -9.44 -8.96 -21.88
CA LYS A 320 -8.67 -7.71 -21.85
C LYS A 320 -7.42 -7.79 -20.97
N GLY A 321 -7.40 -8.66 -19.95
CA GLY A 321 -6.20 -8.91 -19.17
C GLY A 321 -5.06 -9.47 -20.02
N THR A 322 -5.35 -10.43 -20.90
CA THR A 322 -4.36 -10.96 -21.85
C THR A 322 -3.86 -9.90 -22.82
N ASP A 323 -4.75 -9.07 -23.37
CA ASP A 323 -4.38 -7.96 -24.26
C ASP A 323 -3.39 -7.01 -23.56
N ILE A 324 -3.68 -6.63 -22.31
CA ILE A 324 -2.87 -5.68 -21.54
C ILE A 324 -1.54 -6.29 -21.11
N ARG A 325 -1.50 -7.59 -20.76
CA ARG A 325 -0.22 -8.27 -20.46
C ARG A 325 0.68 -8.37 -21.69
N ARG A 326 0.11 -8.60 -22.88
CA ARG A 326 0.86 -8.52 -24.14
C ARG A 326 1.38 -7.13 -24.40
N ASP A 327 0.54 -6.10 -24.24
CA ASP A 327 0.93 -4.70 -24.41
C ASP A 327 2.03 -4.27 -23.43
N LEU A 328 1.96 -4.75 -22.17
CA LEU A 328 3.03 -4.57 -21.17
C LEU A 328 4.34 -5.19 -21.67
N MET A 329 4.33 -6.46 -22.08
CA MET A 329 5.55 -7.15 -22.53
C MET A 329 6.09 -6.63 -23.87
N ASP A 330 5.23 -6.03 -24.69
CA ASP A 330 5.62 -5.36 -25.93
C ASP A 330 6.31 -4.02 -25.64
N LYS A 331 5.68 -3.15 -24.85
CA LYS A 331 6.14 -1.78 -24.59
C LYS A 331 7.15 -1.66 -23.46
N CYS A 332 7.26 -2.67 -22.62
CA CYS A 332 8.14 -2.69 -21.46
C CYS A 332 8.92 -4.00 -21.40
N HIS A 333 10.15 -3.92 -20.88
CA HIS A 333 10.96 -5.07 -20.51
C HIS A 333 10.59 -5.50 -19.09
N LEU A 334 9.65 -6.44 -18.97
CA LEU A 334 9.30 -7.09 -17.71
C LEU A 334 10.36 -8.13 -17.37
N HIS A 335 11.29 -7.79 -16.50
CA HIS A 335 12.44 -8.64 -16.20
C HIS A 335 12.25 -9.47 -14.92
N THR A 336 11.38 -9.06 -14.00
CA THR A 336 11.25 -9.76 -12.70
C THR A 336 9.84 -9.71 -12.12
N ILE A 337 9.39 -10.84 -11.56
CA ILE A 337 8.17 -11.00 -10.77
C ILE A 337 8.53 -11.58 -9.41
N LEU A 338 8.18 -10.90 -8.34
CA LEU A 338 8.25 -11.42 -6.97
C LEU A 338 6.86 -11.87 -6.53
N ARG A 339 6.65 -13.17 -6.27
CA ARG A 339 5.40 -13.67 -5.67
C ARG A 339 5.49 -13.50 -4.16
N LEU A 340 4.62 -12.66 -3.60
CA LEU A 340 4.66 -12.33 -2.17
C LEU A 340 3.94 -13.39 -1.32
N PRO A 341 4.37 -13.57 -0.06
CA PRO A 341 3.68 -14.43 0.88
C PRO A 341 2.31 -13.88 1.28
N THR A 342 1.45 -14.76 1.76
CA THR A 342 0.12 -14.40 2.28
C THR A 342 0.22 -13.86 3.71
N GLY A 343 -0.83 -13.17 4.17
CA GLY A 343 -0.92 -12.66 5.54
C GLY A 343 -0.07 -11.41 5.84
N ILE A 344 0.66 -10.88 4.85
CA ILE A 344 1.46 -9.65 5.01
C ILE A 344 0.64 -8.37 4.78
N PHE A 345 -0.46 -8.46 4.03
CA PHE A 345 -1.41 -7.35 3.83
C PHE A 345 -2.58 -7.47 4.82
N TYR A 346 -3.29 -6.36 5.04
CA TYR A 346 -4.45 -6.32 5.93
C TYR A 346 -5.58 -7.29 5.51
N ALA A 347 -5.74 -7.48 4.20
CA ALA A 347 -6.74 -8.36 3.61
C ALA A 347 -6.19 -9.79 3.58
N GLN A 348 -6.63 -10.60 4.55
CA GLN A 348 -6.29 -12.03 4.60
C GLN A 348 -6.75 -12.74 3.31
N GLY A 349 -5.89 -13.59 2.77
CA GLY A 349 -6.17 -14.36 1.54
C GLY A 349 -5.84 -13.66 0.23
N VAL A 350 -5.52 -12.36 0.21
CA VAL A 350 -5.10 -11.69 -1.03
C VAL A 350 -3.69 -12.13 -1.41
N LYS A 351 -3.58 -12.81 -2.55
CA LYS A 351 -2.31 -13.17 -3.18
C LYS A 351 -1.82 -12.01 -4.03
N THR A 352 -0.59 -11.57 -3.78
CA THR A 352 0.01 -10.38 -4.40
C THR A 352 1.39 -10.69 -4.96
N ASN A 353 1.81 -9.85 -5.89
CA ASN A 353 3.10 -9.93 -6.57
C ASN A 353 3.68 -8.53 -6.72
N VAL A 354 4.99 -8.44 -6.96
CA VAL A 354 5.63 -7.21 -7.44
C VAL A 354 6.15 -7.45 -8.84
N LEU A 355 5.72 -6.61 -9.78
CA LEU A 355 6.24 -6.58 -11.15
C LEU A 355 7.33 -5.52 -11.24
N PHE A 356 8.50 -5.89 -11.77
CA PHE A 356 9.59 -4.96 -12.06
C PHE A 356 9.85 -4.91 -13.56
N PHE A 357 9.78 -3.70 -14.13
CA PHE A 357 9.93 -3.52 -15.57
C PHE A 357 10.50 -2.15 -15.95
N THR A 358 11.08 -2.09 -17.14
CA THR A 358 11.57 -0.86 -17.79
C THR A 358 10.70 -0.50 -18.98
N LYS A 359 10.41 0.78 -19.21
CA LYS A 359 9.70 1.28 -20.39
C LYS A 359 10.63 1.27 -21.61
N GLY A 360 10.26 0.54 -22.66
CA GLY A 360 11.17 0.19 -23.74
C GLY A 360 12.24 -0.80 -23.26
N THR A 361 13.45 -0.66 -23.76
CA THR A 361 14.65 -1.34 -23.25
C THR A 361 15.75 -0.33 -22.95
N VAL A 362 16.74 -0.67 -22.13
CA VAL A 362 17.89 0.23 -21.90
C VAL A 362 18.64 0.54 -23.21
N ALA A 363 18.73 -0.43 -24.12
CA ALA A 363 19.36 -0.25 -25.43
C ALA A 363 18.51 0.60 -26.40
N ASN A 364 17.17 0.50 -26.32
CA ASN A 364 16.25 1.31 -27.11
C ASN A 364 15.07 1.77 -26.23
N PRO A 365 15.20 2.94 -25.56
CA PRO A 365 14.17 3.48 -24.67
C PRO A 365 12.80 3.71 -25.33
N HIS A 366 12.78 3.85 -26.66
CA HIS A 366 11.57 4.07 -27.47
C HIS A 366 11.10 2.81 -28.21
N GLN A 367 11.57 1.63 -27.80
CA GLN A 367 11.11 0.38 -28.40
C GLN A 367 9.63 0.13 -28.08
N ASP A 368 8.80 -0.04 -29.11
CA ASP A 368 7.35 -0.17 -28.96
C ASP A 368 6.88 -1.63 -28.76
N LYS A 369 7.68 -2.63 -29.18
CA LYS A 369 7.31 -4.05 -29.18
C LYS A 369 8.49 -4.97 -28.89
N ASN A 370 8.19 -6.19 -28.47
CA ASN A 370 9.19 -7.23 -28.16
C ASN A 370 10.27 -6.74 -27.18
N CYS A 371 9.90 -5.93 -26.19
CA CYS A 371 10.83 -5.48 -25.17
C CYS A 371 11.17 -6.62 -24.20
N THR A 372 10.17 -7.39 -23.76
CA THR A 372 10.35 -8.54 -22.85
C THR A 372 10.88 -9.77 -23.59
N ASP A 373 12.01 -10.29 -23.13
CA ASP A 373 12.69 -11.49 -23.65
C ASP A 373 12.65 -12.65 -22.66
N ASP A 374 13.14 -12.44 -21.43
CA ASP A 374 13.15 -13.40 -20.33
C ASP A 374 12.53 -12.77 -19.08
N VAL A 375 11.71 -13.54 -18.36
CA VAL A 375 11.11 -13.12 -17.09
C VAL A 375 11.66 -14.00 -15.97
N TRP A 376 12.24 -13.37 -14.95
CA TRP A 376 12.62 -14.07 -13.73
C TRP A 376 11.48 -14.06 -12.71
N VAL A 377 11.23 -15.19 -12.07
CA VAL A 377 10.21 -15.33 -11.04
C VAL A 377 10.86 -15.79 -9.74
N TYR A 378 10.55 -15.08 -8.66
CA TYR A 378 10.91 -15.47 -7.30
C TYR A 378 9.66 -15.93 -6.53
N ASP A 379 9.64 -17.18 -6.06
CA ASP A 379 8.57 -17.69 -5.20
C ASP A 379 8.90 -17.45 -3.71
N LEU A 380 8.42 -16.32 -3.16
CA LEU A 380 8.44 -16.02 -1.72
C LEU A 380 7.07 -16.33 -1.09
N ARG A 381 6.27 -17.23 -1.67
CA ARG A 381 4.91 -17.52 -1.21
C ARG A 381 4.77 -18.94 -0.70
N THR A 382 5.13 -19.91 -1.53
CA THR A 382 4.90 -21.33 -1.26
C THR A 382 5.77 -21.82 -0.11
N ASN A 383 5.20 -22.60 0.82
CA ASN A 383 5.91 -23.15 2.00
C ASN A 383 6.57 -22.08 2.89
N MET A 384 6.03 -20.87 2.91
CA MET A 384 6.46 -19.81 3.82
C MET A 384 5.69 -19.88 5.14
N PRO A 385 6.26 -19.40 6.26
CA PRO A 385 5.55 -19.35 7.52
C PRO A 385 4.30 -18.45 7.43
N SER A 386 3.25 -18.79 8.19
CA SER A 386 2.06 -17.94 8.25
C SER A 386 2.38 -16.62 8.96
N PHE A 387 2.41 -15.53 8.19
CA PHE A 387 2.71 -14.19 8.72
C PHE A 387 1.52 -13.59 9.48
N GLY A 388 1.84 -12.79 10.49
CA GLY A 388 0.86 -12.09 11.31
C GLY A 388 1.50 -11.46 12.55
N LYS A 389 0.70 -11.15 13.58
CA LYS A 389 1.20 -10.50 14.81
C LYS A 389 2.26 -11.32 15.56
N ARG A 390 2.18 -12.66 15.51
CA ARG A 390 3.13 -13.57 16.18
C ARG A 390 4.38 -13.85 15.33
N THR A 391 4.22 -13.84 14.02
CA THR A 391 5.29 -14.10 13.04
C THR A 391 5.38 -12.90 12.11
N PRO A 392 6.12 -11.84 12.47
CA PRO A 392 6.17 -10.63 11.68
C PRO A 392 6.93 -10.85 10.37
N PHE A 393 6.44 -10.23 9.29
CA PHE A 393 7.18 -10.12 8.04
C PHE A 393 8.24 -9.02 8.17
N THR A 394 9.49 -9.34 7.83
CA THR A 394 10.67 -8.49 8.06
C THR A 394 11.59 -8.46 6.84
N GLU A 395 12.53 -7.52 6.81
CA GLU A 395 13.52 -7.36 5.74
C GLU A 395 14.34 -8.63 5.48
N GLN A 396 14.61 -9.43 6.53
CA GLN A 396 15.36 -10.69 6.40
C GLN A 396 14.71 -11.67 5.43
N HIS A 397 13.39 -11.62 5.27
CA HIS A 397 12.68 -12.48 4.32
C HIS A 397 12.89 -12.06 2.86
N LEU A 398 13.27 -10.80 2.63
CA LEU A 398 13.45 -10.21 1.29
C LEU A 398 14.93 -10.21 0.84
N GLN A 399 15.88 -10.31 1.78
CA GLN A 399 17.32 -10.31 1.48
C GLN A 399 17.77 -11.38 0.45
N PRO A 400 17.29 -12.64 0.51
CA PRO A 400 17.66 -13.62 -0.51
C PRO A 400 17.18 -13.21 -1.91
N PHE A 401 15.98 -12.64 -2.01
CA PHE A 401 15.44 -12.11 -3.26
C PHE A 401 16.27 -10.94 -3.80
N GLU A 402 16.61 -9.96 -2.95
CA GLU A 402 17.44 -8.81 -3.35
C GLU A 402 18.80 -9.27 -3.89
N THR A 403 19.38 -10.29 -3.27
CA THR A 403 20.67 -10.86 -3.67
C THR A 403 20.61 -11.42 -5.10
N VAL A 404 19.58 -12.21 -5.43
CA VAL A 404 19.43 -12.80 -6.77
C VAL A 404 18.86 -11.82 -7.80
N TYR A 405 18.19 -10.76 -7.35
CA TYR A 405 17.77 -9.66 -8.23
C TYR A 405 18.99 -8.93 -8.82
N GLY A 406 20.03 -8.72 -8.02
CA GLY A 406 21.26 -8.04 -8.40
C GLY A 406 21.24 -6.52 -8.13
N GLU A 407 22.32 -5.82 -8.47
CA GLU A 407 22.47 -4.41 -8.11
C GLU A 407 21.92 -3.43 -9.14
N ASP A 408 21.75 -3.87 -10.38
CA ASP A 408 21.29 -3.04 -11.50
C ASP A 408 19.78 -2.78 -11.41
N PRO A 409 19.34 -1.51 -11.41
CA PRO A 409 17.93 -1.18 -11.20
C PRO A 409 17.02 -1.53 -12.38
N HIS A 410 17.60 -1.84 -13.56
CA HIS A 410 16.88 -2.36 -14.73
C HIS A 410 16.91 -3.90 -14.81
N GLY A 411 17.44 -4.56 -13.77
CA GLY A 411 17.53 -6.01 -13.69
C GLY A 411 18.51 -6.64 -14.69
N LEU A 412 19.49 -5.88 -15.18
CA LEU A 412 20.50 -6.32 -16.16
C LEU A 412 21.75 -6.93 -15.53
N SER A 413 21.80 -7.02 -14.19
CA SER A 413 22.87 -7.75 -13.51
C SER A 413 22.92 -9.20 -13.98
N PRO A 414 24.11 -9.83 -14.04
CA PRO A 414 24.21 -11.26 -14.32
C PRO A 414 23.37 -12.07 -13.32
N ARG A 415 22.52 -12.96 -13.83
CA ARG A 415 21.61 -13.79 -13.03
C ARG A 415 21.73 -15.24 -13.46
N THR A 416 21.65 -16.13 -12.47
CA THR A 416 21.56 -17.57 -12.66
C THR A 416 20.40 -18.08 -11.82
N GLU A 417 19.68 -19.08 -12.31
CA GLU A 417 18.70 -19.76 -11.48
C GLU A 417 19.40 -20.49 -10.32
N GLY A 418 18.65 -20.83 -9.27
CA GLY A 418 19.21 -21.50 -8.09
C GLY A 418 19.26 -20.59 -6.86
N GLU A 419 18.26 -20.74 -6.02
CA GLU A 419 18.05 -20.11 -4.72
C GLU A 419 17.16 -21.06 -3.92
N TRP A 420 17.56 -21.42 -2.70
CA TRP A 420 16.90 -22.45 -1.90
C TRP A 420 16.61 -22.04 -0.45
N SER A 421 16.42 -20.74 -0.19
CA SER A 421 16.04 -20.25 1.14
C SER A 421 14.67 -20.79 1.58
N PHE A 422 14.40 -20.71 2.89
CA PHE A 422 13.11 -21.09 3.47
C PHE A 422 12.71 -22.54 3.14
N ASN A 423 13.65 -23.46 3.35
CA ASN A 423 13.49 -24.91 3.16
C ASN A 423 13.00 -25.28 1.75
N ALA A 424 13.48 -24.59 0.72
CA ALA A 424 13.03 -24.84 -0.65
C ALA A 424 13.33 -26.28 -1.09
N GLU A 425 14.48 -26.84 -0.68
CA GLU A 425 14.87 -28.23 -0.96
C GLU A 425 13.88 -29.27 -0.38
N GLU A 426 13.14 -28.90 0.66
CA GLU A 426 12.11 -29.74 1.28
C GLU A 426 10.72 -29.50 0.70
N SER A 427 10.58 -28.60 -0.28
CA SER A 427 9.31 -28.28 -0.90
C SER A 427 8.93 -29.35 -1.92
N GLU A 428 7.65 -29.69 -1.95
CA GLU A 428 7.13 -30.58 -2.99
C GLU A 428 7.09 -29.86 -4.33
N VAL A 429 7.48 -30.57 -5.39
CA VAL A 429 7.57 -30.05 -6.76
C VAL A 429 6.27 -30.42 -7.50
N ALA A 430 5.64 -29.45 -8.15
CA ALA A 430 4.43 -29.70 -8.93
C ALA A 430 4.75 -30.35 -10.28
N ASP A 431 4.02 -31.39 -10.67
CA ASP A 431 4.08 -31.93 -12.03
C ASP A 431 3.35 -30.99 -12.99
N SER A 432 4.12 -30.15 -13.70
CA SER A 432 3.61 -29.01 -14.47
C SER A 432 4.55 -28.67 -15.63
N GLU A 433 4.06 -27.89 -16.60
CA GLU A 433 4.88 -27.46 -17.76
C GLU A 433 6.10 -26.63 -17.31
N GLU A 434 6.05 -25.96 -16.16
CA GLU A 434 7.17 -25.24 -15.55
C GLU A 434 8.34 -26.17 -15.18
N ASN A 435 8.06 -27.38 -14.72
CA ASN A 435 9.09 -28.35 -14.29
C ASN A 435 9.45 -29.36 -15.37
N LYS A 436 8.82 -29.26 -16.54
CA LYS A 436 9.11 -30.14 -17.66
C LYS A 436 10.56 -29.99 -18.10
N ASN A 437 11.28 -31.11 -18.17
CA ASN A 437 12.72 -31.16 -18.45
C ASN A 437 13.59 -30.36 -17.45
N THR A 438 13.11 -30.11 -16.24
CA THR A 438 13.89 -29.49 -15.16
C THR A 438 14.48 -30.59 -14.29
N ASP A 439 15.74 -30.46 -13.88
CA ASP A 439 16.34 -31.42 -12.95
C ASP A 439 15.75 -31.29 -11.54
N GLN A 440 15.85 -32.35 -10.73
CA GLN A 440 15.21 -32.41 -9.42
C GLN A 440 15.67 -31.32 -8.45
N HIS A 441 16.93 -30.90 -8.52
CA HIS A 441 17.46 -29.88 -7.61
C HIS A 441 17.03 -28.48 -8.05
N GLN A 442 17.04 -28.23 -9.37
CA GLN A 442 16.58 -26.97 -9.93
C GLN A 442 15.07 -26.76 -9.76
N ALA A 443 14.29 -27.85 -9.81
CA ALA A 443 12.84 -27.79 -9.63
C ALA A 443 12.41 -27.37 -8.22
N THR A 444 13.29 -27.49 -7.21
CA THR A 444 13.03 -26.99 -5.85
C THR A 444 13.49 -25.55 -5.64
N SER A 445 14.17 -24.94 -6.61
CA SER A 445 14.64 -23.56 -6.46
C SER A 445 13.48 -22.56 -6.44
N ARG A 446 13.58 -21.51 -5.61
CA ARG A 446 12.65 -20.37 -5.61
C ARG A 446 12.93 -19.33 -6.69
N TRP A 447 14.07 -19.37 -7.37
CA TRP A 447 14.48 -18.39 -8.38
C TRP A 447 14.70 -19.04 -9.73
N ARG A 448 13.80 -18.77 -10.68
CA ARG A 448 13.77 -19.41 -12.00
C ARG A 448 13.47 -18.43 -13.12
N LYS A 449 13.88 -18.77 -14.34
CA LYS A 449 13.73 -17.93 -15.53
C LYS A 449 12.84 -18.60 -16.57
N PHE A 450 11.98 -17.80 -17.20
CA PHE A 450 11.06 -18.26 -18.23
C PHE A 450 11.14 -17.35 -19.45
N SER A 451 11.32 -17.94 -20.63
CA SER A 451 11.40 -17.17 -21.88
C SER A 451 10.03 -16.64 -22.29
N ARG A 452 10.01 -15.49 -22.97
CA ARG A 452 8.81 -14.89 -23.56
C ARG A 452 8.05 -15.85 -24.46
N GLU A 453 8.77 -16.68 -25.23
CA GLU A 453 8.17 -17.69 -26.11
C GLU A 453 7.51 -18.83 -25.33
N TRP A 454 8.12 -19.29 -24.24
CA TRP A 454 7.49 -20.28 -23.35
C TRP A 454 6.24 -19.69 -22.67
N ILE A 455 6.31 -18.43 -22.21
CA ILE A 455 5.14 -17.73 -21.63
C ILE A 455 4.02 -17.62 -22.67
N HIS A 456 4.35 -17.37 -23.94
CA HIS A 456 3.37 -17.33 -25.01
C HIS A 456 2.74 -18.72 -25.25
N SER A 457 3.57 -19.73 -25.46
CA SER A 457 3.14 -21.04 -25.94
C SER A 457 2.56 -21.94 -24.84
N ALA A 458 3.26 -22.08 -23.71
CA ALA A 458 2.85 -22.96 -22.61
C ALA A 458 1.84 -22.28 -21.68
N LYS A 459 1.97 -20.97 -21.47
CA LYS A 459 1.11 -20.21 -20.55
C LYS A 459 0.05 -19.36 -21.22
N SER A 460 -0.03 -19.33 -22.55
CA SER A 460 -1.01 -18.50 -23.29
C SER A 460 -0.97 -17.02 -22.85
N ASP A 461 0.25 -16.50 -22.62
CA ASP A 461 0.51 -15.15 -22.10
C ASP A 461 -0.07 -14.88 -20.69
N SER A 462 -0.26 -15.93 -19.89
CA SER A 462 -0.45 -15.83 -18.44
C SER A 462 0.91 -15.63 -17.73
N LEU A 463 0.94 -14.72 -16.76
CA LEU A 463 2.10 -14.49 -15.89
C LEU A 463 2.00 -15.27 -14.57
N ASP A 464 0.92 -16.04 -14.36
CA ASP A 464 0.76 -16.91 -13.18
C ASP A 464 1.58 -18.19 -13.37
N ILE A 465 2.87 -18.06 -13.05
CA ILE A 465 3.89 -19.10 -13.17
C ILE A 465 4.18 -19.62 -11.76
N SER A 466 4.05 -20.93 -11.57
CA SER A 466 4.20 -21.58 -10.26
C SER A 466 4.65 -23.03 -10.46
N TRP A 467 5.67 -23.46 -9.72
CA TRP A 467 6.26 -24.79 -9.91
C TRP A 467 6.45 -25.58 -8.60
N LEU A 468 6.14 -24.98 -7.45
CA LEU A 468 6.15 -25.62 -6.14
C LEU A 468 4.72 -25.90 -5.67
N LYS A 469 4.53 -27.00 -4.95
CA LYS A 469 3.30 -27.32 -4.21
C LYS A 469 3.43 -26.85 -2.76
N ASP A 470 2.31 -26.32 -2.24
CA ASP A 470 2.19 -25.97 -0.83
C ASP A 470 1.88 -27.25 -0.03
N LYS A 471 2.63 -27.51 1.06
CA LYS A 471 2.46 -28.72 1.89
C LYS A 471 1.06 -28.82 2.50
N ASP A 472 0.40 -27.68 2.71
CA ASP A 472 -0.96 -27.60 3.28
C ASP A 472 -2.06 -27.49 2.21
N SER A 473 -1.69 -27.48 0.92
CA SER A 473 -2.66 -27.49 -0.18
C SER A 473 -3.23 -28.89 -0.33
N ILE A 474 -4.53 -29.06 -0.07
CA ILE A 474 -5.27 -30.23 -0.54
C ILE A 474 -5.11 -30.26 -2.07
N ASP A 475 -4.57 -31.35 -2.61
CA ASP A 475 -4.41 -31.50 -4.06
C ASP A 475 -5.80 -31.31 -4.71
N ALA A 476 -5.90 -30.50 -5.76
CA ALA A 476 -7.18 -30.38 -6.47
C ALA A 476 -7.63 -31.73 -7.04
N ASP A 477 -6.69 -32.62 -7.32
CA ASP A 477 -6.92 -34.02 -7.72
C ASP A 477 -7.33 -34.92 -6.53
N SER A 478 -7.20 -34.42 -5.30
CA SER A 478 -7.68 -35.03 -4.06
C SER A 478 -9.01 -34.43 -3.59
N LEU A 479 -9.49 -33.37 -4.23
CA LEU A 479 -10.83 -32.85 -4.01
C LEU A 479 -11.84 -33.81 -4.65
N PRO A 480 -12.96 -34.09 -3.98
CA PRO A 480 -14.09 -34.77 -4.62
C PRO A 480 -14.54 -34.00 -5.87
N GLU A 481 -15.17 -34.72 -6.80
CA GLU A 481 -15.74 -34.11 -8.01
C GLU A 481 -16.59 -32.86 -7.67
N PRO A 482 -16.67 -31.85 -8.56
CA PRO A 482 -17.34 -30.58 -8.27
C PRO A 482 -18.80 -30.71 -7.80
N ASP A 483 -19.50 -31.79 -8.19
CA ASP A 483 -20.84 -32.12 -7.73
C ASP A 483 -20.86 -32.62 -6.28
N VAL A 484 -19.83 -33.33 -5.83
CA VAL A 484 -19.68 -33.76 -4.43
C VAL A 484 -19.36 -32.56 -3.53
N LEU A 485 -18.46 -31.68 -3.96
CA LEU A 485 -18.18 -30.43 -3.23
C LEU A 485 -19.40 -29.51 -3.17
N ALA A 486 -20.17 -29.41 -4.27
CA ALA A 486 -21.40 -28.65 -4.29
C ALA A 486 -22.47 -29.26 -3.37
N ALA A 487 -22.56 -30.58 -3.29
CA ALA A 487 -23.46 -31.29 -2.40
C ALA A 487 -23.08 -31.11 -0.92
N GLU A 488 -21.79 -31.17 -0.59
CA GLU A 488 -21.28 -30.92 0.77
C GLU A 488 -21.52 -29.46 1.19
N ALA A 489 -21.21 -28.50 0.32
CA ALA A 489 -21.50 -27.08 0.57
C ALA A 489 -23.00 -26.81 0.73
N MET A 490 -23.86 -27.47 -0.05
CA MET A 490 -25.31 -27.43 0.14
C MET A 490 -25.72 -28.00 1.50
N GLY A 491 -25.12 -29.10 1.93
CA GLY A 491 -25.37 -29.71 3.23
C GLY A 491 -25.04 -28.77 4.40
N GLU A 492 -23.86 -28.15 4.37
CA GLU A 492 -23.46 -27.18 5.40
C GLU A 492 -24.34 -25.93 5.41
N LEU A 493 -24.70 -25.40 4.23
CA LEU A 493 -25.61 -24.26 4.12
C LEU A 493 -26.99 -24.57 4.69
N VAL A 494 -27.53 -25.76 4.40
CA VAL A 494 -28.82 -26.21 4.93
C VAL A 494 -28.76 -26.35 6.45
N GLN A 495 -27.67 -26.89 7.00
CA GLN A 495 -27.48 -27.02 8.44
C GLN A 495 -27.41 -25.64 9.13
N ALA A 496 -26.59 -24.72 8.59
CA ALA A 496 -26.46 -23.37 9.13
C ALA A 496 -27.79 -22.59 9.07
N LEU A 497 -28.57 -22.76 8.01
CA LEU A 497 -29.92 -22.19 7.89
C LEU A 497 -30.90 -22.77 8.92
N GLY A 498 -30.80 -24.07 9.23
CA GLY A 498 -31.61 -24.71 10.27
C GLY A 498 -31.28 -24.19 11.68
N GLU A 499 -30.01 -23.98 11.97
CA GLU A 499 -29.56 -23.36 13.24
C GLU A 499 -30.05 -21.91 13.36
N LEU A 500 -30.06 -21.17 12.25
CA LEU A 500 -30.57 -19.80 12.20
C LEU A 500 -32.10 -19.73 12.42
N ASP A 501 -32.88 -20.65 11.82
CA ASP A 501 -34.34 -20.77 12.07
C ASP A 501 -34.63 -21.07 13.54
N ALA A 502 -33.88 -21.99 14.16
CA ALA A 502 -34.00 -22.30 15.58
C ALA A 502 -33.74 -21.06 16.45
N LEU A 503 -32.70 -20.30 16.14
CA LEU A 503 -32.32 -19.09 16.88
C LEU A 503 -33.36 -17.96 16.71
N MET A 504 -33.92 -17.78 15.50
CA MET A 504 -34.99 -16.81 15.24
C MET A 504 -36.26 -17.13 16.02
N ARG A 505 -36.60 -18.42 16.17
CA ARG A 505 -37.74 -18.87 16.97
C ARG A 505 -37.53 -18.64 18.47
N GLU A 506 -36.32 -18.90 18.99
CA GLU A 506 -35.97 -18.60 20.38
C GLU A 506 -36.04 -17.09 20.71
N LEU A 507 -35.73 -16.24 19.72
CA LEU A 507 -35.79 -14.78 19.85
C LEU A 507 -37.19 -14.19 19.65
N GLY A 508 -38.21 -15.02 19.41
CA GLY A 508 -39.60 -14.57 19.26
C GLY A 508 -39.97 -14.04 17.88
N ALA A 509 -39.14 -14.27 16.86
CA ALA A 509 -39.34 -13.85 15.46
C ALA A 509 -39.88 -15.00 14.59
N GLY A 510 -40.84 -15.78 15.11
CA GLY A 510 -41.36 -16.98 14.43
C GLY A 510 -42.02 -16.71 13.07
N ASP A 511 -42.79 -15.61 12.96
CA ASP A 511 -43.49 -15.25 11.73
C ASP A 511 -42.51 -14.85 10.59
N GLU A 512 -41.37 -14.25 10.95
CA GLU A 512 -40.31 -13.88 10.01
C GLU A 512 -39.50 -15.12 9.58
N ALA A 513 -39.28 -16.05 10.51
CA ALA A 513 -38.62 -17.32 10.23
C ALA A 513 -39.44 -18.19 9.26
N ASP A 514 -40.76 -18.25 9.45
CA ASP A 514 -41.65 -18.99 8.55
C ASP A 514 -41.72 -18.36 7.15
N ALA A 515 -41.71 -17.02 7.06
CA ALA A 515 -41.65 -16.30 5.77
C ALA A 515 -40.32 -16.56 5.02
N GLN A 516 -39.19 -16.55 5.73
CA GLN A 516 -37.89 -16.87 5.13
C GLN A 516 -37.79 -18.34 4.70
N ARG A 517 -38.35 -19.25 5.49
CA ARG A 517 -38.40 -20.68 5.14
C ARG A 517 -39.23 -20.95 3.89
N GLN A 518 -40.32 -20.21 3.70
CA GLN A 518 -41.14 -20.32 2.50
C GLN A 518 -40.39 -19.84 1.25
N LEU A 519 -39.66 -18.72 1.35
CA LEU A 519 -38.79 -18.21 0.29
C LEU A 519 -37.64 -19.18 -0.05
N LEU A 520 -37.04 -19.81 0.96
CA LEU A 520 -36.00 -20.82 0.78
C LEU A 520 -36.53 -22.07 0.05
N ASN A 521 -37.73 -22.54 0.41
CA ASN A 521 -38.37 -23.67 -0.26
C ASN A 521 -38.76 -23.36 -1.72
N GLU A 522 -39.13 -22.11 -2.02
CA GLU A 522 -39.39 -21.66 -3.39
C GLU A 522 -38.12 -21.56 -4.24
N ALA A 523 -36.99 -21.16 -3.63
CA ALA A 523 -35.72 -21.00 -4.31
C ALA A 523 -34.95 -22.33 -4.53
N PHE A 524 -35.07 -23.30 -3.60
CA PHE A 524 -34.24 -24.51 -3.58
C PHE A 524 -35.02 -25.84 -3.66
N GLY A 525 -36.37 -25.80 -3.69
CA GLY A 525 -37.21 -27.00 -3.57
C GLY A 525 -37.35 -27.46 -2.12
N GLU A 526 -38.24 -28.43 -1.83
CA GLU A 526 -38.50 -28.90 -0.45
C GLU A 526 -37.20 -29.36 0.24
N VAL A 527 -36.65 -28.53 1.13
CA VAL A 527 -35.60 -28.92 2.05
C VAL A 527 -36.28 -29.64 3.21
N LYS A 528 -36.28 -30.97 3.17
CA LYS A 528 -36.73 -31.78 4.31
C LYS A 528 -35.70 -31.64 5.43
N ALA A 529 -36.17 -31.14 6.57
CA ALA A 529 -35.41 -31.06 7.82
C ALA A 529 -34.96 -32.43 8.31
#